data_AF-A0A7L0YPV4-F1
#
_entry.id   AF-A0A7L0YPV4-F1
#
_cell.length_a   1.000
_cell.length_b   1.000
_cell.length_c   1.000
_cell.angle_alpha   90.00
_cell.angle_beta   90.00
_cell.angle_gamma   90.00
#
_symmetry.space_group_name_H-M   'P 1'
#
loop_
_entity.id
_entity.type
_entity.pdbx_description
1 polymer ?
#
loop_
_entity_poly.entity_id
_entity_poly.type
_entity_poly.pdbx_seq_one_letter_code
_entity_poly.pdbx_strand_id
1 'polypeptide(L)'
;VLSGRGFAFRRKQKIEQQYRKLLKKRRQVHSQQDDQFTDTYPEHLKHLYLAEEEKLKKRRRTPDDAVSPEEKLNKAADGCGIYGYVYLMILSVSRTCTFSSRSVGTQEKFKNKTSNQKAKEEYEKIKAEHARKKEEAEKRKQQREEAQRLYKKKKMEAYKILSKKTKKGQPNLNLQVEFLLQKIQQ
;
A
#
# COMPACT_ATOMS: atom_id res chain seq x y z
N VAL A 1 -50.05 25.40 -15.01
CA VAL A 1 -50.21 24.88 -16.39
C VAL A 1 -49.39 25.76 -17.34
N LEU A 2 -48.16 25.38 -17.71
CA LEU A 2 -47.33 26.20 -18.63
C LEU A 2 -47.65 25.86 -20.09
N SER A 3 -48.89 26.15 -20.49
CA SER A 3 -49.32 26.12 -21.88
C SER A 3 -48.80 27.37 -22.58
N GLY A 4 -47.83 27.23 -23.49
CA GLY A 4 -47.34 28.40 -24.24
C GLY A 4 -46.10 28.22 -25.12
N ARG A 5 -45.51 27.03 -25.21
CA ARG A 5 -44.32 26.84 -26.07
C ARG A 5 -44.72 26.21 -27.40
N GLY A 6 -44.88 27.05 -28.43
CA GLY A 6 -45.29 26.67 -29.79
C GLY A 6 -44.34 25.70 -30.50
N PHE A 7 -44.66 25.33 -31.75
CA PHE A 7 -43.89 24.38 -32.56
C PHE A 7 -42.39 24.72 -32.65
N ALA A 8 -42.07 26.00 -32.83
CA ALA A 8 -40.69 26.49 -32.90
C ALA A 8 -39.88 26.16 -31.63
N PHE A 9 -40.48 26.30 -30.45
CA PHE A 9 -39.82 25.96 -29.19
C PHE A 9 -39.56 24.45 -29.08
N ARG A 10 -40.56 23.62 -29.42
CA ARG A 10 -40.40 22.15 -29.41
C ARG A 10 -39.32 21.69 -30.39
N ARG A 11 -39.22 22.33 -31.56
CA ARG A 11 -38.17 22.06 -32.55
C ARG A 11 -36.79 22.46 -32.01
N LYS A 12 -36.66 23.65 -31.40
CA LYS A 12 -35.42 24.11 -30.75
C LYS A 12 -34.95 23.13 -29.68
N GLN A 13 -35.86 22.68 -28.82
CA GLN A 13 -35.54 21.73 -27.76
C GLN A 13 -35.11 20.36 -28.32
N LYS A 14 -35.73 19.88 -29.40
CA LYS A 14 -35.29 18.65 -30.09
C LYS A 14 -33.89 18.79 -30.67
N ILE A 15 -33.59 19.90 -31.35
CA ILE A 15 -32.26 20.16 -31.91
C ILE A 15 -31.21 20.19 -30.80
N GLU A 16 -31.50 20.87 -29.69
CA GLU A 16 -30.60 20.95 -28.55
C GLU A 16 -30.34 19.56 -27.92
N GLN A 17 -31.37 18.73 -27.79
CA GLN A 17 -31.22 17.35 -27.32
C GLN A 17 -30.36 16.51 -28.26
N GLN A 18 -30.56 16.63 -29.57
CA GLN A 18 -29.75 15.92 -30.57
C GLN A 18 -28.28 16.36 -30.51
N TYR A 19 -28.03 17.67 -30.39
CA TYR A 19 -26.68 18.21 -30.22
C TYR A 19 -25.99 17.69 -28.95
N ARG A 20 -26.69 17.69 -27.81
CA ARG A 20 -26.18 17.11 -26.55
C ARG A 20 -25.88 15.61 -26.69
N LYS A 21 -26.68 14.86 -27.45
CA LYS A 21 -26.43 13.44 -27.75
C LYS A 21 -25.16 13.25 -28.58
N LEU A 22 -24.93 14.08 -29.59
CA LEU A 22 -23.70 14.04 -30.41
C LEU A 22 -22.46 14.35 -29.58
N LEU A 23 -22.52 15.37 -28.71
CA LEU A 23 -21.42 15.69 -27.78
C LEU A 23 -21.11 14.53 -26.82
N LYS A 24 -22.14 13.83 -26.31
CA LYS A 24 -21.95 12.65 -25.46
C LYS A 24 -21.31 11.49 -26.23
N LYS A 25 -21.78 11.20 -27.46
CA LYS A 25 -21.19 10.16 -28.31
C LYS A 25 -19.72 10.45 -28.63
N ARG A 26 -19.38 11.69 -28.97
CA ARG A 26 -17.99 12.09 -29.24
C ARG A 26 -17.08 11.90 -28.02
N ARG A 27 -17.53 12.28 -26.82
CA ARG A 27 -16.79 12.04 -25.57
C ARG A 27 -16.61 10.55 -25.29
N GLN A 28 -17.62 9.73 -25.59
CA GLN A 28 -17.60 8.29 -25.38
C GLN A 28 -16.67 7.57 -26.37
N VAL A 29 -16.58 8.05 -27.61
CA VAL A 29 -15.62 7.56 -28.61
C VAL A 29 -14.19 7.95 -28.24
N HIS A 30 -13.95 9.16 -27.71
CA HIS A 30 -12.62 9.55 -27.22
C HIS A 30 -12.17 8.66 -26.05
N SER A 31 -13.06 8.33 -25.11
CA SER A 31 -12.75 7.35 -24.05
C SER A 31 -12.54 5.92 -24.56
N GLN A 32 -12.89 5.62 -25.83
CA GLN A 32 -12.58 4.34 -26.49
C GLN A 32 -11.36 4.42 -27.41
N GLN A 33 -10.88 5.63 -27.77
CA GLN A 33 -9.74 5.87 -28.65
C GLN A 33 -8.51 6.40 -27.90
N ASP A 34 -8.48 6.31 -26.57
CA ASP A 34 -7.23 6.40 -25.81
C ASP A 34 -6.37 5.12 -26.01
N ASP A 35 -6.23 4.67 -27.26
CA ASP A 35 -5.09 3.91 -27.77
C ASP A 35 -3.98 4.90 -28.21
N GLN A 36 -3.90 6.01 -27.49
CA GLN A 36 -2.78 6.92 -27.57
C GLN A 36 -1.71 6.33 -26.66
N PHE A 37 -0.58 5.93 -27.24
CA PHE A 37 0.67 5.73 -26.51
C PHE A 37 0.98 7.05 -25.80
N THR A 38 0.38 7.22 -24.64
CA THR A 38 0.70 8.30 -23.73
C THR A 38 1.94 7.80 -23.02
N ASP A 39 3.03 8.57 -23.10
CA ASP A 39 4.17 8.47 -22.19
C ASP A 39 3.77 8.80 -20.73
N THR A 40 2.46 8.82 -20.45
CA THR A 40 1.88 8.81 -19.12
C THR A 40 1.99 7.39 -18.58
N TYR A 41 3.08 7.18 -17.83
CA TYR A 41 3.44 5.92 -17.21
C TYR A 41 2.23 5.27 -16.50
N PRO A 42 1.92 3.99 -16.77
CA PRO A 42 0.81 3.30 -16.13
C PRO A 42 0.88 3.37 -14.60
N GLU A 43 -0.24 3.69 -13.94
CA GLU A 43 -0.29 3.91 -12.48
C GLU A 43 0.32 2.74 -11.68
N HIS A 44 0.13 1.51 -12.17
CA HIS A 44 0.64 0.30 -11.55
C HIS A 44 2.17 0.14 -11.63
N LEU A 45 2.89 0.90 -12.47
CA LEU A 45 4.35 0.89 -12.59
C LEU A 45 5.02 2.10 -11.93
N LYS A 46 4.24 3.06 -11.44
CA LYS A 46 4.72 4.24 -10.69
C LYS A 46 5.64 3.87 -9.53
N HIS A 47 5.43 2.70 -8.93
CA HIS A 47 6.25 2.21 -7.81
C HIS A 47 7.69 1.87 -8.22
N LEU A 48 7.91 1.36 -9.44
CA LEU A 48 9.27 1.08 -9.93
C LEU A 48 10.05 2.39 -10.10
N TYR A 49 9.39 3.41 -10.64
CA TYR A 49 9.98 4.72 -10.86
C TYR A 49 10.30 5.45 -9.54
N LEU A 50 9.36 5.48 -8.58
CA LEU A 50 9.63 6.05 -7.24
C LEU A 50 10.77 5.31 -6.52
N ALA A 51 10.86 3.98 -6.68
CA ALA A 51 11.95 3.19 -6.13
C ALA A 51 13.30 3.50 -6.80
N GLU A 52 13.31 3.75 -8.11
CA GLU A 52 14.49 4.16 -8.86
C GLU A 52 14.95 5.58 -8.48
N GLU A 53 14.02 6.54 -8.40
CA GLU A 53 14.30 7.92 -7.94
C GLU A 53 14.88 7.93 -6.54
N GLU A 54 14.37 7.12 -5.60
CA GLU A 54 14.95 7.00 -4.26
C GLU A 54 16.37 6.44 -4.29
N LYS A 55 16.63 5.41 -5.11
CA LYS A 55 17.98 4.83 -5.25
C LYS A 55 18.94 5.84 -5.86
N LEU A 56 18.52 6.62 -6.86
CA LEU A 56 19.32 7.67 -7.48
C LEU A 56 19.56 8.84 -6.54
N LYS A 57 18.57 9.24 -5.73
CA LYS A 57 18.73 10.27 -4.70
C LYS A 57 19.65 9.82 -3.58
N LYS A 58 19.61 8.54 -3.20
CA LYS A 58 20.57 7.92 -2.27
C LYS A 58 21.98 7.83 -2.85
N ARG A 59 22.13 7.67 -4.17
CA ARG A 59 23.42 7.69 -4.89
C ARG A 59 24.00 9.10 -5.09
N ARG A 60 23.16 10.11 -5.31
CA ARG A 60 23.56 11.52 -5.47
C ARG A 60 23.90 12.21 -4.16
N ARG A 61 23.38 11.70 -3.04
CA ARG A 61 23.96 11.99 -1.73
C ARG A 61 25.26 11.21 -1.66
N THR A 62 26.39 11.90 -1.83
CA THR A 62 27.71 11.28 -1.66
C THR A 62 27.86 10.74 -0.23
N PRO A 63 28.79 9.80 0.00
CA PRO A 63 29.20 9.34 1.33
C PRO A 63 29.73 10.43 2.29
N ASP A 64 29.82 11.69 1.87
CA ASP A 64 30.42 12.76 2.68
C ASP A 64 29.53 13.26 3.83
N ASP A 65 28.26 12.83 3.87
CA ASP A 65 27.33 13.12 4.98
C ASP A 65 26.84 11.87 5.71
N ALA A 66 27.44 10.70 5.45
CA ALA A 66 27.22 9.50 6.26
C ALA A 66 28.11 9.52 7.52
N VAL A 67 28.10 10.61 8.28
CA VAL A 67 28.49 10.56 9.69
C VAL A 67 27.28 10.07 10.46
N SER A 68 27.29 8.76 10.75
CA SER A 68 26.59 8.17 11.88
C SER A 68 26.72 9.11 13.10
N PRO A 69 25.64 9.47 13.83
CA PRO A 69 25.74 10.26 15.05
C PRO A 69 26.50 9.58 16.20
N GLU A 70 27.01 8.36 16.01
CA GLU A 70 27.66 7.59 17.08
C GLU A 70 29.17 7.83 17.24
N GLU A 71 29.78 8.76 16.49
CA GLU A 71 31.23 8.99 16.58
C GLU A 71 31.65 10.47 16.75
N LYS A 72 30.80 11.29 17.39
CA LYS A 72 31.16 12.64 17.85
C LYS A 72 31.27 12.73 19.37
N LEU A 73 32.16 11.94 19.96
CA LEU A 73 32.69 12.19 21.32
C LEU A 73 34.17 11.79 21.47
N ASN A 74 35.01 11.94 20.44
CA ASN A 74 36.46 11.75 20.60
C ASN A 74 37.26 12.69 19.70
N LYS A 75 37.17 14.01 19.91
CA LYS A 75 38.25 15.00 19.62
C LYS A 75 37.98 16.30 20.37
N ALA A 76 38.17 16.26 21.68
CA ALA A 76 38.44 17.41 22.53
C ALA A 76 39.10 16.91 23.83
N ALA A 77 40.35 16.45 23.74
CA ALA A 77 41.18 16.16 24.91
C ALA A 77 42.68 16.16 24.57
N ASP A 78 43.16 17.22 23.90
CA ASP A 78 44.53 17.67 24.16
C ASP A 78 44.41 18.83 25.15
N GLY A 79 44.58 18.50 26.44
CA GLY A 79 44.32 19.42 27.53
C GLY A 79 44.51 18.82 28.91
N CYS A 80 45.78 18.53 29.24
CA CYS A 80 46.36 18.58 30.59
C CYS A 80 45.79 17.64 31.68
N GLY A 81 46.58 16.61 32.00
CA GLY A 81 46.34 15.71 33.12
C GLY A 81 46.72 16.34 34.46
N ILE A 82 45.75 16.44 35.38
CA ILE A 82 45.98 16.51 36.84
C ILE A 82 44.85 15.76 37.60
N TYR A 83 43.65 15.61 37.03
CA TYR A 83 42.47 15.02 37.72
C TYR A 83 42.44 13.48 37.82
N GLY A 84 43.38 12.77 37.19
CA GLY A 84 43.44 11.29 37.26
C GLY A 84 44.07 10.74 38.54
N TYR A 85 45.07 11.44 39.10
CA TYR A 85 45.83 10.93 40.25
C TYR A 85 45.03 11.01 41.56
N VAL A 86 44.17 12.03 41.70
CA VAL A 86 43.33 12.23 42.88
C VAL A 86 42.23 11.16 42.97
N TYR A 87 41.71 10.70 41.82
CA TYR A 87 40.67 9.67 41.78
C TYR A 87 41.20 8.27 42.13
N LEU A 88 42.43 7.94 41.72
CA LEU A 88 43.06 6.67 42.10
C LEU A 88 43.39 6.60 43.60
N MET A 89 43.80 7.72 44.21
CA MET A 89 44.15 7.77 45.64
C MET A 89 42.92 7.61 46.55
N ILE A 90 41.77 8.14 46.15
CA ILE A 90 40.49 7.97 46.87
C ILE A 90 40.00 6.51 46.80
N LEU A 91 40.28 5.79 45.71
CA LEU A 91 39.86 4.39 45.55
C LEU A 91 40.64 3.39 46.43
N SER A 92 41.87 3.72 46.85
CA SER A 92 42.68 2.82 47.69
C SER A 92 42.27 2.77 49.17
N VAL A 93 41.55 3.78 49.68
CA VAL A 93 41.19 3.89 51.11
C VAL A 93 39.90 3.11 51.46
N SER A 94 39.05 2.77 50.50
CA SER A 94 37.75 2.14 50.76
C SER A 94 37.77 0.61 50.82
N ARG A 95 38.95 -0.02 50.83
CA ARG A 95 39.13 -1.49 50.78
C ARG A 95 39.03 -2.21 52.14
N THR A 96 38.60 -1.53 53.19
CA THR A 96 38.25 -2.16 54.47
C THR A 96 36.94 -1.58 54.99
N CYS A 97 35.83 -2.28 54.73
CA CYS A 97 34.67 -2.40 55.62
C CYS A 97 33.61 -3.26 54.93
N THR A 98 33.53 -4.52 55.34
CA THR A 98 32.42 -5.42 55.06
C THR A 98 31.13 -4.87 55.67
N PHE A 99 30.13 -4.58 54.84
CA PHE A 99 28.75 -4.44 55.30
C PHE A 99 27.83 -5.34 54.46
N SER A 100 27.48 -6.47 55.08
CA SER A 100 26.38 -7.32 54.65
C SER A 100 25.06 -6.56 54.85
N SER A 101 24.36 -6.28 53.76
CA SER A 101 22.93 -5.96 53.83
C SER A 101 22.16 -6.61 52.68
N ARG A 102 21.34 -7.57 53.10
CA ARG A 102 20.23 -8.19 52.38
C ARG A 102 19.22 -7.11 51.94
N SER A 103 18.81 -7.07 50.66
CA SER A 103 17.71 -6.22 50.17
C SER A 103 16.96 -6.96 49.05
N VAL A 104 15.81 -7.59 49.34
CA VAL A 104 14.44 -7.08 49.06
C VAL A 104 14.26 -6.69 47.60
N GLY A 105 13.40 -7.43 46.88
CA GLY A 105 13.14 -7.30 45.46
C GLY A 105 12.93 -5.83 45.04
N THR A 106 13.85 -5.33 44.23
CA THR A 106 13.75 -4.00 43.63
C THR A 106 12.62 -4.03 42.60
N GLN A 107 11.48 -3.46 42.95
CA GLN A 107 10.54 -2.93 41.96
C GLN A 107 11.30 -1.89 41.15
N GLU A 108 11.74 -2.29 39.95
CA GLU A 108 12.53 -1.49 39.03
C GLU A 108 11.69 -0.27 38.62
N LYS A 109 11.98 0.89 39.20
CA LYS A 109 11.29 2.15 38.84
C LYS A 109 11.73 2.53 37.45
N PHE A 110 10.95 2.17 36.43
CA PHE A 110 11.17 2.55 35.05
C PHE A 110 11.36 4.07 34.96
N LYS A 111 12.56 4.51 34.56
CA LYS A 111 12.81 5.93 34.28
C LYS A 111 11.82 6.39 33.21
N ASN A 112 11.11 7.48 33.47
CA ASN A 112 10.15 8.02 32.52
C ASN A 112 10.86 8.39 31.21
N LYS A 113 10.41 7.80 30.10
CA LYS A 113 10.98 8.06 28.77
C LYS A 113 10.81 9.54 28.40
N THR A 114 11.82 10.11 27.77
CA THR A 114 11.75 11.49 27.25
C THR A 114 10.77 11.55 26.07
N SER A 115 10.12 12.71 25.86
CA SER A 115 9.15 12.88 24.76
C SER A 115 9.69 12.45 23.39
N ASN A 116 10.93 12.80 23.06
CA ASN A 116 11.59 12.40 21.82
C ASN A 116 11.76 10.87 21.68
N GLN A 117 12.05 10.17 22.79
CA GLN A 117 12.15 8.71 22.82
C GLN A 117 10.78 8.06 22.59
N LYS A 118 9.72 8.62 23.19
CA LYS A 118 8.34 8.15 22.96
C LYS A 118 7.93 8.32 21.50
N ALA A 119 8.25 9.46 20.89
CA ALA A 119 7.96 9.72 19.48
C ALA A 119 8.66 8.71 18.53
N LYS A 120 9.91 8.33 18.83
CA LYS A 120 10.64 7.31 18.07
C LYS A 120 9.96 5.95 18.13
N GLU A 121 9.55 5.52 19.33
CA GLU A 121 8.85 4.25 19.53
C GLU A 121 7.47 4.22 18.85
N GLU A 122 6.73 5.33 18.88
CA GLU A 122 5.44 5.42 18.18
C GLU A 122 5.60 5.36 16.66
N TYR A 123 6.63 6.02 16.10
CA TYR A 123 6.95 5.94 14.68
C TYR A 123 7.23 4.51 14.23
N GLU A 124 8.04 3.77 15.00
CA GLU A 124 8.36 2.37 14.70
C GLU A 124 7.11 1.47 14.76
N LYS A 125 6.21 1.70 15.73
CA LYS A 125 4.93 0.98 15.82
C LYS A 125 4.02 1.26 14.63
N ILE A 126 3.86 2.52 14.24
CA ILE A 126 3.04 2.92 13.08
C ILE A 126 3.61 2.32 11.80
N LYS A 127 4.94 2.32 11.64
CA LYS A 127 5.62 1.72 10.49
C LYS A 127 5.34 0.21 10.41
N ALA A 128 5.38 -0.50 11.53
CA ALA A 128 5.05 -1.92 11.59
C ALA A 128 3.57 -2.19 11.30
N GLU A 129 2.65 -1.36 11.80
CA GLU A 129 1.21 -1.47 11.52
C GLU A 129 0.90 -1.30 10.03
N HIS A 130 1.48 -0.28 9.40
CA HIS A 130 1.36 -0.08 7.96
C HIS A 130 1.92 -1.24 7.13
N ALA A 131 3.06 -1.82 7.53
CA ALA A 131 3.62 -2.99 6.86
C ALA A 131 2.65 -4.18 6.92
N ARG A 132 2.12 -4.49 8.11
CA ARG A 132 1.12 -5.57 8.29
C ARG A 132 -0.15 -5.32 7.48
N LYS A 133 -0.65 -4.08 7.47
CA LYS A 133 -1.84 -3.69 6.71
C LYS A 133 -1.62 -3.81 5.20
N LYS A 134 -0.41 -3.52 4.71
CA LYS A 134 -0.04 -3.70 3.30
C LYS A 134 -0.06 -5.17 2.89
N GLU A 135 0.55 -6.05 3.69
CA GLU A 135 0.54 -7.50 3.45
C GLU A 135 -0.88 -8.07 3.45
N GLU A 136 -1.73 -7.63 4.39
CA GLU A 136 -3.11 -8.08 4.44
C GLU A 136 -3.93 -7.60 3.23
N ALA A 137 -3.74 -6.34 2.81
CA ALA A 137 -4.39 -5.79 1.63
C ALA A 137 -3.98 -6.54 0.35
N GLU A 138 -2.72 -6.96 0.25
CA GLU A 138 -2.21 -7.76 -0.86
C GLU A 138 -2.85 -9.16 -0.88
N LYS A 139 -2.95 -9.84 0.26
CA LYS A 139 -3.67 -11.12 0.37
C LYS A 139 -5.14 -10.98 -0.03
N ARG A 140 -5.83 -9.93 0.43
CA ARG A 140 -7.21 -9.64 0.02
C ARG A 140 -7.33 -9.30 -1.47
N LYS A 141 -6.30 -8.75 -2.09
CA LYS A 141 -6.26 -8.50 -3.54
C LYS A 141 -6.12 -9.82 -4.30
N GLN A 142 -5.18 -10.67 -3.90
CA GLN A 142 -4.98 -12.00 -4.50
C GLN A 142 -6.25 -12.86 -4.43
N GLN A 143 -6.89 -12.94 -3.26
CA GLN A 143 -8.15 -13.68 -3.09
C GLN A 143 -9.26 -13.17 -4.03
N ARG A 144 -9.37 -11.84 -4.22
CA ARG A 144 -10.35 -11.24 -5.14
C ARG A 144 -10.05 -11.61 -6.59
N GLU A 145 -8.78 -11.55 -6.99
CA GLU A 145 -8.36 -11.91 -8.35
C GLU A 145 -8.56 -13.41 -8.63
N GLU A 146 -8.22 -14.28 -7.70
CA GLU A 146 -8.43 -15.72 -7.80
C GLU A 146 -9.92 -16.07 -7.89
N ALA A 147 -10.76 -15.46 -7.04
CA ALA A 147 -12.21 -15.64 -7.10
C ALA A 147 -12.79 -15.19 -8.44
N GLN A 148 -12.32 -14.06 -8.99
CA GLN A 148 -12.73 -13.60 -10.32
C GLN A 148 -12.27 -14.53 -11.43
N ARG A 149 -11.03 -15.03 -11.37
CA ARG A 149 -10.50 -16.01 -12.34
C ARG A 149 -11.32 -17.30 -12.32
N LEU A 150 -11.61 -17.81 -11.13
CA LEU A 150 -12.42 -19.01 -10.95
C LEU A 150 -13.83 -18.81 -11.50
N TYR A 151 -14.48 -17.68 -11.18
CA TYR A 151 -15.80 -17.34 -11.72
C TYR A 151 -15.79 -17.28 -13.26
N LYS A 152 -14.81 -16.60 -13.85
CA LYS A 152 -14.66 -16.50 -15.32
C LYS A 152 -14.46 -17.89 -15.94
N LYS A 153 -13.61 -18.73 -15.34
CA LYS A 153 -13.36 -20.10 -15.81
C LYS A 153 -14.65 -20.93 -15.79
N LYS A 154 -15.35 -20.99 -14.65
CA LYS A 154 -16.64 -21.68 -14.52
C LYS A 154 -17.68 -21.17 -15.51
N LYS A 155 -17.73 -19.85 -15.72
CA LYS A 155 -18.64 -19.22 -16.69
C LYS A 155 -18.33 -19.65 -18.13
N MET A 156 -17.05 -19.68 -18.51
CA MET A 156 -16.64 -20.12 -19.85
C MET A 156 -16.90 -21.61 -20.07
N GLU A 157 -16.64 -22.45 -19.08
CA GLU A 157 -16.92 -23.89 -19.13
C GLU A 157 -18.43 -24.16 -19.29
N ALA A 158 -19.25 -23.49 -18.48
CA ALA A 158 -20.71 -23.57 -18.58
C ALA A 158 -21.21 -23.09 -19.95
N TYR A 159 -20.70 -21.96 -20.43
CA TYR A 159 -21.04 -21.44 -21.76
C TYR A 159 -20.69 -22.46 -22.85
N LYS A 160 -19.49 -23.05 -22.80
CA LYS A 160 -19.04 -24.06 -23.78
C LYS A 160 -19.94 -25.30 -23.80
N ILE A 161 -20.53 -25.70 -22.68
CA ILE A 161 -21.46 -26.84 -22.63
C ILE A 161 -22.81 -26.41 -23.20
N LEU A 162 -23.35 -25.30 -22.72
CA LEU A 162 -24.70 -24.83 -23.08
C LEU A 162 -24.80 -24.33 -24.53
N SER A 163 -23.72 -23.80 -25.10
CA SER A 163 -23.68 -23.26 -26.46
C SER A 163 -23.47 -24.32 -27.55
N LYS A 164 -23.26 -25.59 -27.19
CA LYS A 164 -23.06 -26.68 -28.15
C LYS A 164 -24.34 -26.93 -28.96
N LYS A 165 -24.15 -27.14 -30.26
CA LYS A 165 -25.21 -27.43 -31.23
C LYS A 165 -24.92 -28.73 -31.97
N THR A 166 -25.96 -29.39 -32.45
CA THR A 166 -25.87 -30.56 -33.32
C THR A 166 -25.43 -30.15 -34.72
N LYS A 167 -25.09 -31.12 -35.60
CA LYS A 167 -24.72 -30.84 -37.00
C LYS A 167 -25.79 -30.04 -37.76
N LYS A 168 -27.06 -30.16 -37.34
CA LYS A 168 -28.21 -29.44 -37.91
C LYS A 168 -28.46 -28.07 -37.24
N GLY A 169 -27.58 -27.62 -36.34
CA GLY A 169 -27.67 -26.33 -35.66
C GLY A 169 -28.63 -26.27 -34.47
N GLN A 170 -29.28 -27.38 -34.11
CA GLN A 170 -30.18 -27.45 -32.96
C GLN A 170 -29.38 -27.51 -31.64
N PRO A 171 -29.90 -26.96 -30.53
CA PRO A 171 -29.24 -27.08 -29.22
C PRO A 171 -29.12 -28.54 -28.79
N ASN A 172 -27.99 -28.91 -28.18
CA ASN A 172 -27.79 -30.27 -27.67
C ASN A 172 -28.41 -30.39 -26.25
N LEU A 173 -29.68 -30.79 -26.18
CA LEU A 173 -30.44 -30.89 -24.94
C LEU A 173 -29.83 -31.87 -23.92
N ASN A 174 -29.24 -32.97 -24.38
CA ASN A 174 -28.67 -33.97 -23.48
C ASN A 174 -27.57 -33.38 -22.58
N LEU A 175 -26.64 -32.63 -23.19
CA LEU A 175 -25.56 -31.94 -22.47
C LEU A 175 -26.08 -30.82 -21.56
N GLN A 176 -27.15 -30.13 -21.96
CA GLN A 176 -27.75 -29.06 -21.15
C GLN A 176 -28.45 -29.64 -19.92
N VAL A 177 -29.19 -30.74 -20.07
CA VAL A 177 -29.86 -31.43 -18.97
C VAL A 177 -28.83 -32.00 -18.00
N GLU A 178 -27.78 -32.66 -18.47
CA GLU A 178 -26.69 -33.17 -17.60
C GLU A 178 -26.06 -32.06 -16.75
N PHE A 179 -25.73 -30.93 -17.36
CA PHE A 179 -25.19 -29.77 -16.64
C PHE A 179 -26.16 -29.19 -15.60
N LEU A 180 -27.46 -29.19 -15.89
CA LEU A 180 -28.49 -28.73 -14.95
C LEU A 180 -28.66 -29.71 -13.78
N LEU A 181 -28.67 -31.01 -14.04
CA LEU A 181 -28.73 -32.04 -13.01
C LEU A 181 -27.53 -31.94 -12.06
N GLN A 182 -26.33 -31.72 -12.60
CA GLN A 182 -25.13 -31.49 -11.79
C GLN A 182 -25.27 -30.28 -10.85
N LYS A 183 -25.96 -29.21 -11.28
CA LYS A 183 -26.22 -28.02 -10.45
C LYS A 183 -27.26 -28.24 -9.36
N ILE A 184 -28.20 -29.16 -9.54
CA ILE A 184 -29.21 -29.48 -8.53
C ILE A 184 -28.60 -30.29 -7.38
N GLN A 185 -27.59 -31.10 -7.67
CA GLN A 185 -26.91 -31.94 -6.68
C GLN A 185 -25.82 -31.22 -5.88
N GLN A 186 -25.38 -30.04 -6.33
CA GLN A 186 -24.39 -29.19 -5.65
C GLN A 186 -25.05 -28.29 -4.61
#